data_AF-A0A090QDK3-F1
#
_entry.id   AF-A0A090QDK3-F1
#
_cell.length_a   1.000
_cell.length_b   1.000
_cell.length_c   1.000
_cell.angle_alpha   90.00
_cell.angle_beta   90.00
_cell.angle_gamma   90.00
#
_symmetry.space_group_name_H-M   'P 1'
#
loop_
_entity.id
_entity.type
_entity.pdbx_description
1 polymer ?
#
loop_
_entity_poly.entity_id
_entity_poly.type
_entity_poly.pdbx_seq_one_letter_code
_entity_poly.pdbx_strand_id
1 'polypeptide(L)'
;MLKIVFLLLKVRTGHHGGRVSFLFNQSAFNDDWQGGGVTNVSGNLGISYDMQYKRKKLSWDTKLISDFGLSQVKDQRYLRKTTDRLELNSILGNQIKQSYWNYSTIFNFRSQFISGYEFFTEEETGDDGVTRSIQKRRETSGGFSPSYFQLGLGFLWKKSKNFNFNIAPATTRLITVSSSFTDVDINDPDAVDDYTPFFWGGRG
;
A
#
# COMPACT_ATOMS: atom_id res chain seq x y z
N MET A 1 -32.83 -17.93 -4.96
CA MET A 1 -32.71 -17.62 -3.52
C MET A 1 -31.48 -16.74 -3.33
N LEU A 2 -31.68 -15.48 -2.95
CA LEU A 2 -30.61 -14.52 -2.66
C LEU A 2 -30.04 -14.82 -1.27
N LYS A 3 -28.75 -15.15 -1.16
CA LYS A 3 -28.05 -15.23 0.12
C LYS A 3 -26.98 -14.14 0.14
N ILE A 4 -27.28 -13.03 0.80
CA ILE A 4 -26.29 -12.00 1.11
C ILE A 4 -25.88 -12.23 2.57
N VAL A 5 -24.61 -12.60 2.80
CA VAL A 5 -24.05 -12.76 4.14
C VAL A 5 -22.99 -11.69 4.33
N PHE A 6 -23.31 -10.64 5.07
CA PHE A 6 -22.33 -9.68 5.57
C PHE A 6 -21.80 -10.18 6.91
N LEU A 7 -20.59 -10.74 6.94
CA LEU A 7 -19.92 -11.11 8.18
C LEU A 7 -18.78 -10.13 8.50
N LEU A 8 -19.10 -9.09 9.25
CA LEU A 8 -18.11 -8.15 9.78
C LEU A 8 -17.55 -8.67 11.11
N LEU A 9 -16.42 -9.39 11.07
CA LEU A 9 -15.77 -9.89 12.29
C LEU A 9 -14.64 -8.97 12.76
N LYS A 10 -14.98 -7.87 13.44
CA LYS A 10 -13.97 -6.95 14.01
C LYS A 10 -13.42 -7.50 15.33
N VAL A 11 -12.36 -8.30 15.27
CA VAL A 11 -11.67 -8.79 16.47
C VAL A 11 -10.66 -7.76 16.98
N ARG A 12 -11.03 -6.96 17.98
CA ARG A 12 -10.11 -6.00 18.63
C ARG A 12 -9.38 -6.70 19.78
N THR A 13 -8.16 -7.19 19.54
CA THR A 13 -7.28 -7.71 20.60
C THR A 13 -6.13 -6.73 20.86
N GLY A 14 -5.95 -6.29 22.12
CA GLY A 14 -4.72 -5.61 22.52
C GLY A 14 -4.82 -4.75 23.78
N HIS A 15 -4.28 -5.26 24.88
CA HIS A 15 -3.94 -4.49 26.10
C HIS A 15 -2.65 -3.65 25.94
N HIS A 16 -1.98 -3.69 24.78
CA HIS A 16 -0.68 -3.02 24.52
C HIS A 16 -0.58 -2.26 23.18
N GLY A 17 -1.66 -1.61 22.71
CA GLY A 17 -1.59 -0.70 21.54
C GLY A 17 -1.62 -1.38 20.16
N GLY A 18 -1.68 -2.71 20.10
CA GLY A 18 -1.96 -3.46 18.87
C GLY A 18 -3.46 -3.50 18.52
N ARG A 19 -3.77 -3.53 17.23
CA ARG A 19 -5.10 -3.87 16.71
C ARG A 19 -4.92 -4.75 15.49
N VAL A 20 -5.64 -5.86 15.45
CA VAL A 20 -5.83 -6.68 14.26
C VAL A 20 -7.28 -6.53 13.82
N SER A 21 -7.57 -6.62 12.54
CA SER A 21 -8.93 -6.63 12.00
C SER A 21 -8.97 -7.54 10.80
N PHE A 22 -9.97 -8.41 10.74
CA PHE A 22 -10.26 -9.22 9.58
C PHE A 22 -11.66 -8.86 9.07
N LEU A 23 -11.76 -8.52 7.80
CA LEU A 23 -13.02 -8.26 7.13
C LEU A 23 -13.21 -9.31 6.05
N PHE A 24 -14.36 -9.98 6.06
CA PHE A 24 -14.75 -10.93 5.04
C PHE A 24 -16.06 -10.47 4.42
N ASN A 25 -16.17 -10.54 3.10
CA ASN A 25 -17.37 -10.18 2.37
C ASN A 25 -17.64 -11.22 1.28
N GLN A 26 -18.90 -11.62 1.15
CA GLN A 26 -19.36 -12.55 0.13
C GLN A 26 -20.71 -12.11 -0.42
N SER A 27 -20.84 -12.09 -1.75
CA SER A 27 -22.11 -11.98 -2.46
C SER A 27 -22.30 -13.18 -3.38
N ALA A 28 -23.52 -13.71 -3.45
CA ALA A 28 -23.87 -14.81 -4.34
C ALA A 28 -25.21 -14.53 -5.02
N PHE A 29 -25.19 -14.56 -6.35
CA PHE A 29 -26.36 -14.40 -7.23
C PHE A 29 -26.51 -15.65 -8.10
N ASN A 30 -27.75 -16.06 -8.36
CA ASN A 30 -28.06 -17.10 -9.34
C ASN A 30 -28.07 -16.52 -10.76
N ASP A 31 -27.96 -17.39 -11.76
CA ASP A 31 -27.86 -16.98 -13.16
C ASP A 31 -29.13 -16.26 -13.67
N ASP A 32 -30.29 -16.50 -13.05
CA ASP A 32 -31.56 -15.84 -13.40
C ASP A 32 -31.74 -14.43 -12.78
N TRP A 33 -30.77 -13.94 -12.00
CA TRP A 33 -30.89 -12.66 -11.31
C TRP A 33 -30.78 -11.47 -12.29
N GLN A 34 -31.94 -10.87 -12.62
CA GLN A 34 -32.04 -9.73 -13.55
C GLN A 34 -31.55 -8.38 -12.97
N GLY A 35 -31.25 -8.32 -11.66
CA GLY A 35 -30.88 -7.08 -10.98
C GLY A 35 -29.42 -6.63 -11.12
N GLY A 36 -28.61 -7.29 -11.97
CA GLY A 36 -27.23 -6.89 -12.28
C GLY A 36 -26.19 -7.12 -11.17
N GLY A 37 -26.50 -7.95 -10.16
CA GLY A 37 -25.56 -8.29 -9.10
C GLY A 37 -24.50 -9.30 -9.55
N VAL A 38 -23.25 -9.12 -9.12
CA VAL A 38 -22.14 -10.03 -9.45
C VAL A 38 -21.70 -10.81 -8.20
N THR A 39 -21.60 -12.13 -8.34
CA THR A 39 -21.09 -13.01 -7.29
C THR A 39 -19.62 -12.69 -7.02
N ASN A 40 -19.25 -12.50 -5.76
CA ASN A 40 -17.87 -12.24 -5.35
C ASN A 40 -17.58 -12.77 -3.95
N VAL A 41 -16.29 -12.95 -3.67
CA VAL A 41 -15.77 -13.18 -2.33
C VAL A 41 -14.54 -12.29 -2.14
N SER A 42 -14.40 -11.71 -0.95
CA SER A 42 -13.25 -10.89 -0.60
C SER A 42 -12.88 -10.99 0.87
N GLY A 43 -11.61 -10.77 1.16
CA GLY A 43 -11.05 -10.77 2.50
C GLY A 43 -10.03 -9.65 2.65
N ASN A 44 -9.97 -9.02 3.82
CA ASN A 44 -9.02 -7.97 4.14
C ASN A 44 -8.47 -8.17 5.55
N LEU A 45 -7.15 -8.24 5.68
CA LEU A 45 -6.43 -8.31 6.94
C LEU A 45 -5.74 -6.97 7.21
N GLY A 46 -6.21 -6.28 8.25
CA GLY A 46 -5.60 -5.07 8.77
C GLY A 46 -4.88 -5.34 10.08
N ILE A 47 -3.65 -4.83 10.20
CA ILE A 47 -2.82 -4.88 11.41
C ILE A 47 -2.33 -3.46 11.67
N SER A 48 -2.43 -3.01 12.91
CA SER A 48 -1.80 -1.78 13.37
C SER A 48 -1.13 -2.01 14.71
N TYR A 49 0.06 -1.45 14.90
CA TYR A 49 0.80 -1.59 16.14
C TYR A 49 1.45 -0.27 16.52
N ASP A 50 1.11 0.22 17.71
CA ASP A 50 1.64 1.46 18.29
C ASP A 50 2.72 1.12 19.34
N MET A 51 3.99 1.44 19.05
CA MET A 51 5.13 1.29 19.95
C MET A 51 5.49 2.64 20.56
N GLN A 52 5.60 2.69 21.89
CA GLN A 52 6.00 3.89 22.62
C GLN A 52 7.11 3.53 23.59
N TYR A 53 8.25 4.19 23.46
CA TYR A 53 9.38 4.06 24.36
C TYR A 53 9.72 5.43 24.94
N LYS A 54 9.95 5.49 26.27
CA LYS A 54 10.41 6.71 26.93
C LYS A 54 11.44 6.36 27.99
N ARG A 55 12.62 6.99 27.90
CA ARG A 55 13.69 6.86 28.90
C ARG A 55 14.38 8.21 29.09
N LYS A 56 14.32 8.74 30.33
CA LYS A 56 14.83 10.08 30.66
C LYS A 56 14.25 11.13 29.68
N LYS A 57 15.11 11.79 28.90
CA LYS A 57 14.77 12.82 27.90
C LYS A 57 14.42 12.23 26.53
N LEU A 58 14.71 10.96 26.28
CA LEU A 58 14.46 10.31 24.99
C LEU A 58 13.04 9.75 24.95
N SER A 59 12.31 10.06 23.88
CA SER A 59 11.06 9.41 23.51
C SER A 59 11.17 8.85 22.09
N TRP A 60 10.59 7.69 21.86
CA TRP A 60 10.52 7.08 20.54
C TRP A 60 9.12 6.52 20.34
N ASP A 61 8.38 7.12 19.41
CA ASP A 61 7.04 6.69 19.05
C ASP A 61 7.08 6.11 17.64
N THR A 62 6.65 4.87 17.46
CA THR A 62 6.61 4.18 16.17
C THR A 62 5.24 3.56 15.95
N LYS A 63 4.70 3.72 14.75
CA LYS A 63 3.43 3.14 14.33
C LYS A 63 3.61 2.33 13.05
N LEU A 64 3.34 1.04 13.16
CA LEU A 64 3.24 0.12 12.02
C LEU A 64 1.78 -0.01 11.61
N ILE A 65 1.51 0.08 10.31
CA ILE A 65 0.19 -0.20 9.71
C ILE A 65 0.45 -1.13 8.53
N SER A 66 -0.24 -2.27 8.52
CA SER A 66 -0.26 -3.21 7.42
C SER A 66 -1.72 -3.49 7.06
N ASP A 67 -2.07 -3.41 5.79
CA ASP A 67 -3.41 -3.72 5.30
C ASP A 67 -3.29 -4.47 3.98
N PHE A 68 -3.85 -5.67 3.93
CA PHE A 68 -3.75 -6.54 2.78
C PHE A 68 -5.11 -7.17 2.48
N GLY A 69 -5.57 -6.97 1.25
CA GLY A 69 -6.91 -7.35 0.81
C GLY A 69 -6.89 -8.03 -0.55
N LEU A 70 -7.73 -9.05 -0.68
CA LEU A 70 -7.92 -9.83 -1.90
C LEU A 70 -9.41 -9.96 -2.21
N SER A 71 -9.75 -9.98 -3.50
CA SER A 71 -11.08 -10.31 -4.00
C SER A 71 -11.03 -11.23 -5.21
N GLN A 72 -12.05 -12.06 -5.30
CA GLN A 72 -12.38 -12.87 -6.46
C GLN A 72 -13.81 -12.58 -6.87
N VAL A 73 -13.99 -12.14 -8.11
CA VAL A 73 -15.31 -11.95 -8.72
C VAL A 73 -15.58 -13.14 -9.63
N LYS A 74 -16.84 -13.57 -9.71
CA LYS A 74 -17.27 -14.63 -10.65
C LYS A 74 -16.82 -14.28 -12.07
N ASP A 75 -16.42 -15.32 -12.80
CA ASP A 75 -15.90 -15.24 -14.17
C ASP A 75 -14.56 -14.50 -14.32
N GLN A 76 -13.96 -13.96 -13.25
CA GLN A 76 -12.57 -13.46 -13.32
C GLN A 76 -11.57 -14.60 -13.17
N ARG A 77 -10.62 -14.68 -14.10
CA ARG A 77 -9.57 -15.72 -14.08
C ARG A 77 -8.59 -15.53 -12.92
N TYR A 78 -8.33 -14.29 -12.52
CA TYR A 78 -7.29 -13.96 -11.55
C TYR A 78 -7.86 -13.30 -10.30
N LEU A 79 -7.32 -13.72 -9.15
CA LEU A 79 -7.46 -13.01 -7.88
C LEU A 79 -6.89 -11.60 -8.01
N ARG A 80 -7.62 -10.62 -7.48
CA ARG A 80 -7.23 -9.21 -7.52
C ARG A 80 -6.95 -8.71 -6.11
N LYS A 81 -5.86 -7.96 -5.95
CA LYS A 81 -5.62 -7.23 -4.70
C LYS A 81 -6.57 -6.05 -4.60
N THR A 82 -7.21 -5.88 -3.46
CA THR A 82 -8.10 -4.73 -3.17
C THR A 82 -7.37 -3.67 -2.35
N THR A 83 -6.48 -4.10 -1.45
CA THR A 83 -5.57 -3.23 -0.71
C THR A 83 -4.22 -3.93 -0.55
N ASP A 84 -3.15 -3.15 -0.55
CA ASP A 84 -1.79 -3.63 -0.32
C ASP A 84 -0.97 -2.46 0.21
N ARG A 85 -0.96 -2.31 1.54
CA ARG A 85 -0.38 -1.15 2.21
C ARG A 85 0.48 -1.60 3.37
N LEU A 86 1.74 -1.21 3.33
CA LEU A 86 2.68 -1.28 4.44
C LEU A 86 3.16 0.14 4.77
N GLU A 87 2.99 0.57 6.01
CA GLU A 87 3.44 1.87 6.50
C GLU A 87 4.14 1.74 7.85
N LEU A 88 5.28 2.41 7.99
CA LEU A 88 5.98 2.59 9.25
C LEU A 88 6.22 4.08 9.46
N ASN A 89 5.66 4.65 10.52
CA ASN A 89 5.85 6.04 10.88
C ASN A 89 6.55 6.12 12.22
N SER A 90 7.67 6.81 12.30
CA SER A 90 8.52 6.86 13.49
C SER A 90 8.94 8.28 13.81
N ILE A 91 8.88 8.63 15.09
CA ILE A 91 9.30 9.92 15.62
C ILE A 91 10.21 9.66 16.80
N LEU A 92 11.48 10.02 16.65
CA LEU A 92 12.43 10.11 17.75
C LEU A 92 12.42 11.54 18.29
N GLY A 93 12.26 11.68 19.61
CA GLY A 93 12.23 12.96 20.30
C GLY A 93 13.26 13.00 21.42
N ASN A 94 14.01 14.09 21.55
CA ASN A 94 14.92 14.32 22.67
C ASN A 94 14.57 15.65 23.36
N GLN A 95 14.12 15.55 24.62
CA GLN A 95 13.57 16.67 25.37
C GLN A 95 14.60 17.78 25.61
N ILE A 96 14.22 18.99 25.24
CA ILE A 96 14.99 20.21 25.45
C ILE A 96 14.68 20.73 26.85
N LYS A 97 15.69 20.65 27.73
CA LYS A 97 15.57 21.03 29.15
C LYS A 97 14.35 20.34 29.80
N GLN A 98 13.72 20.96 30.80
CA GLN A 98 12.46 20.49 31.38
C GLN A 98 11.27 21.21 30.72
N SER A 99 11.21 21.19 29.38
CA SER A 99 10.14 21.85 28.60
C SER A 99 9.32 20.84 27.79
N TYR A 100 8.26 21.32 27.12
CA TYR A 100 7.48 20.52 26.17
C TYR A 100 8.14 20.38 24.79
N TRP A 101 9.24 21.10 24.54
CA TRP A 101 9.96 21.05 23.27
C TRP A 101 10.98 19.91 23.25
N ASN A 102 11.09 19.26 22.11
CA ASN A 102 12.03 18.18 21.84
C ASN A 102 12.70 18.46 20.49
N TYR A 103 13.99 18.16 20.36
CA TYR A 103 14.54 17.92 19.02
C TYR A 103 13.88 16.67 18.46
N SER A 104 13.52 16.67 17.18
CA SER A 104 12.85 15.55 16.55
C SER A 104 13.56 15.05 15.31
N THR A 105 13.55 13.73 15.15
CA THR A 105 13.86 13.06 13.90
C THR A 105 12.65 12.24 13.50
N ILE A 106 12.12 12.49 12.30
CA ILE A 106 11.02 11.73 11.73
C ILE A 106 11.54 10.77 10.67
N PHE A 107 10.96 9.58 10.65
CA PHE A 107 11.15 8.60 9.59
C PHE A 107 9.79 8.05 9.18
N ASN A 108 9.46 8.15 7.90
CA ASN A 108 8.28 7.51 7.33
C ASN A 108 8.70 6.57 6.21
N PHE A 109 8.13 5.38 6.22
CA PHE A 109 8.25 4.40 5.16
C PHE A 109 6.85 3.98 4.70
N ARG A 110 6.65 3.90 3.39
CA ARG A 110 5.43 3.36 2.78
C ARG A 110 5.78 2.50 1.59
N SER A 111 5.16 1.33 1.50
CA SER A 111 5.35 0.42 0.36
C SER A 111 4.18 -0.56 0.23
N GLN A 112 4.31 -1.50 -0.69
CA GLN A 112 3.39 -2.62 -0.93
C GLN A 112 4.14 -3.96 -0.77
N PHE A 113 3.45 -5.05 -0.46
CA PHE A 113 4.08 -6.36 -0.26
C PHE A 113 4.32 -7.11 -1.56
N ILE A 114 3.33 -7.08 -2.47
CA ILE A 114 3.33 -7.93 -3.67
C ILE A 114 3.13 -7.10 -4.94
N SER A 115 3.47 -7.71 -6.07
CA SER A 115 3.37 -7.08 -7.37
C SER A 115 1.96 -6.57 -7.70
N GLY A 116 1.89 -5.44 -8.41
CA GLY A 116 0.69 -4.90 -9.03
C GLY A 116 0.48 -5.49 -10.42
N TYR A 117 -0.78 -5.64 -10.82
CA TYR A 117 -1.14 -6.16 -12.13
C TYR A 117 -2.24 -5.33 -12.77
N GLU A 118 -2.10 -5.09 -14.08
CA GLU A 118 -3.17 -4.66 -14.95
C GLU A 118 -3.83 -5.90 -15.56
N PHE A 119 -5.17 -5.92 -15.56
CA PHE A 119 -5.96 -7.05 -16.05
C PHE A 119 -6.68 -6.64 -17.33
N PHE A 120 -6.54 -7.43 -18.38
CA PHE A 120 -7.14 -7.18 -19.68
C PHE A 120 -7.64 -8.49 -20.31
N THR A 121 -8.45 -8.36 -21.35
CA THR A 121 -8.95 -9.49 -22.14
C THR A 121 -8.43 -9.35 -23.55
N GLU A 122 -7.92 -10.45 -24.09
CA GLU A 122 -7.39 -10.52 -25.45
C GLU A 122 -8.06 -11.68 -26.18
N GLU A 123 -8.32 -11.52 -27.47
CA GLU A 123 -8.80 -12.60 -28.33
C GLU A 123 -7.62 -13.40 -28.88
N GLU A 124 -7.64 -14.71 -28.67
CA GLU A 124 -6.59 -15.61 -29.15
C GLU A 124 -7.24 -16.69 -30.03
N THR A 125 -6.76 -16.82 -31.26
CA THR A 125 -7.17 -17.88 -32.20
C THR A 125 -6.31 -19.12 -31.96
N GLY A 126 -6.94 -20.20 -31.52
CA GLY A 126 -6.25 -21.47 -31.33
C GLY A 126 -5.83 -22.12 -32.65
N ASP A 127 -4.99 -23.15 -32.57
CA ASP A 127 -4.56 -23.97 -33.73
C ASP A 127 -5.74 -24.61 -34.48
N ASP A 128 -6.92 -24.67 -33.84
CA ASP A 128 -8.19 -25.13 -34.39
C ASP A 128 -8.95 -24.07 -35.20
N GLY A 129 -8.40 -22.86 -35.34
CA GLY A 129 -9.03 -21.73 -36.02
C GLY A 129 -10.14 -21.05 -35.20
N VAL A 130 -10.35 -21.44 -33.93
CA VAL A 130 -11.41 -20.89 -33.08
C VAL A 130 -10.85 -19.77 -32.20
N THR A 131 -11.39 -18.56 -32.38
CA THR A 131 -11.07 -17.38 -31.56
C THR A 131 -11.78 -17.42 -30.21
N ARG A 132 -11.04 -17.21 -29.14
CA ARG A 132 -11.55 -17.22 -27.76
C ARG A 132 -11.07 -15.98 -27.01
N SER A 133 -11.94 -15.39 -26.21
CA SER A 133 -11.55 -14.30 -25.30
C SER A 133 -10.87 -14.88 -24.05
N ILE A 134 -9.59 -14.54 -23.86
CA ILE A 134 -8.77 -15.02 -22.75
C ILE A 134 -8.44 -13.83 -21.85
N GLN A 135 -8.72 -13.98 -20.56
CA GLN A 135 -8.23 -13.02 -19.57
C GLN A 135 -6.74 -13.23 -19.34
N LYS A 136 -5.99 -12.13 -19.46
CA LYS A 136 -4.56 -12.03 -19.20
C LYS A 136 -4.28 -10.94 -18.16
N ARG A 137 -3.06 -10.92 -17.66
CA ARG A 137 -2.57 -9.88 -16.75
C ARG A 137 -1.13 -9.52 -17.10
N ARG A 138 -0.79 -8.25 -16.94
CA ARG A 138 0.57 -7.75 -17.07
C ARG A 138 0.99 -7.15 -15.74
N GLU A 139 2.18 -7.50 -15.27
CA GLU A 139 2.73 -6.91 -14.05
C GLU A 139 3.01 -5.43 -14.30
N THR A 140 2.62 -4.56 -13.37
CA THR A 140 2.81 -3.11 -13.47
C THR A 140 3.70 -2.56 -12.37
N SER A 141 3.91 -3.32 -11.31
CA SER A 141 4.86 -2.98 -10.26
C SER A 141 5.30 -4.22 -9.51
N GLY A 142 6.53 -4.23 -9.00
CA GLY A 142 7.06 -5.32 -8.19
C GLY A 142 6.66 -5.25 -6.72
N GLY A 143 6.86 -6.34 -5.97
CA GLY A 143 6.80 -6.31 -4.51
C GLY A 143 7.77 -5.26 -3.93
N PHE A 144 7.35 -4.55 -2.88
CA PHE A 144 8.09 -3.42 -2.31
C PHE A 144 8.42 -2.28 -3.29
N SER A 145 7.70 -2.19 -4.41
CA SER A 145 7.87 -1.14 -5.41
C SER A 145 6.52 -0.51 -5.77
N PRO A 146 6.37 0.83 -5.72
CA PRO A 146 7.35 1.80 -5.23
C PRO A 146 7.52 1.71 -3.71
N SER A 147 8.73 2.02 -3.23
CA SER A 147 9.01 2.27 -1.81
C SER A 147 9.31 3.74 -1.58
N TYR A 148 8.56 4.35 -0.67
CA TYR A 148 8.70 5.74 -0.28
C TYR A 148 9.40 5.81 1.07
N PHE A 149 10.49 6.54 1.14
CA PHE A 149 11.21 6.84 2.36
C PHE A 149 11.19 8.35 2.58
N GLN A 150 10.95 8.77 3.82
CA GLN A 150 11.05 10.15 4.23
C GLN A 150 11.84 10.23 5.52
N LEU A 151 12.82 11.11 5.55
CA LEU A 151 13.60 11.43 6.74
C LEU A 151 13.49 12.93 7.00
N GLY A 152 13.37 13.32 8.26
CA GLY A 152 13.31 14.73 8.60
C GLY A 152 13.84 15.06 9.97
N LEU A 153 14.39 16.26 10.10
CA LEU A 153 14.88 16.83 11.36
C LEU A 153 14.03 18.04 11.71
N GLY A 154 13.76 18.23 13.01
CA GLY A 154 12.88 19.29 13.45
C GLY A 154 12.72 19.44 14.95
N PHE A 155 11.57 19.99 15.31
CA PHE A 155 11.15 20.26 16.69
C PHE A 155 9.76 19.68 16.93
N LEU A 156 9.66 18.86 17.96
CA LEU A 156 8.41 18.27 18.44
C LEU A 156 8.00 18.98 19.74
N TRP A 157 6.85 19.64 19.71
CA TRP A 157 6.20 20.12 20.93
C TRP A 157 5.20 19.07 21.39
N LYS A 158 5.40 18.52 22.60
CA LYS A 158 4.60 17.41 23.13
C LYS A 158 4.15 17.70 24.57
N LYS A 159 2.91 18.15 24.73
CA LYS A 159 2.29 18.36 26.05
C LYS A 159 1.71 17.08 26.62
N SER A 160 1.09 16.25 25.78
CA SER A 160 0.57 14.93 26.15
C SER A 160 0.66 13.95 24.98
N LYS A 161 0.23 12.70 25.18
CA LYS A 161 0.19 11.70 24.08
C LYS A 161 -0.75 12.12 22.96
N ASN A 162 -1.88 12.73 23.30
CA ASN A 162 -2.94 13.10 22.36
C ASN A 162 -2.82 14.55 21.88
N PHE A 163 -1.94 15.35 22.49
CA PHE A 163 -1.75 16.75 22.14
C PHE A 163 -0.27 17.05 21.92
N ASN A 164 0.12 17.02 20.66
CA ASN A 164 1.46 17.29 20.19
C ASN A 164 1.41 17.82 18.75
N PHE A 165 2.45 18.55 18.34
CA PHE A 165 2.68 18.93 16.95
C PHE A 165 4.17 18.90 16.65
N ASN A 166 4.53 18.62 15.41
CA ASN A 166 5.91 18.51 14.96
C ASN A 166 6.16 19.44 13.77
N ILE A 167 7.26 20.20 13.82
CA ILE A 167 7.73 21.06 12.73
C ILE A 167 9.06 20.50 12.26
N ALA A 168 9.13 20.07 11.00
CA ALA A 168 10.35 19.52 10.40
C ALA A 168 10.77 20.34 9.17
N PRO A 169 11.60 21.40 9.34
CA PRO A 169 12.01 22.28 8.24
C PRO A 169 13.01 21.61 7.30
N ALA A 170 13.76 20.61 7.77
CA ALA A 170 14.71 19.86 6.96
C ALA A 170 14.14 18.45 6.74
N THR A 171 13.51 18.23 5.59
CA THR A 171 12.98 16.91 5.20
C THR A 171 13.51 16.50 3.84
N THR A 172 13.83 15.22 3.70
CA THR A 172 14.18 14.61 2.42
C THR A 172 13.22 13.45 2.14
N ARG A 173 12.92 13.23 0.87
CA ARG A 173 12.10 12.13 0.38
C ARG A 173 12.87 11.38 -0.69
N LEU A 174 12.93 10.07 -0.55
CA LEU A 174 13.47 9.14 -1.53
C LEU A 174 12.34 8.22 -1.99
N ILE A 175 12.25 7.99 -3.30
CA ILE A 175 11.32 7.06 -3.90
C ILE A 175 12.16 6.06 -4.69
N THR A 176 11.96 4.77 -4.45
CA THR A 176 12.62 3.71 -5.20
C THR A 176 11.58 2.88 -5.93
N VAL A 177 11.90 2.50 -7.17
CA VAL A 177 11.07 1.65 -8.03
C VAL A 177 11.95 0.49 -8.50
N SER A 178 11.35 -0.68 -8.69
CA SER A 178 12.05 -1.86 -9.21
C SER A 178 12.59 -1.61 -10.62
N SER A 179 13.81 -2.05 -10.90
CA SER A 179 14.50 -1.81 -12.18
C SER A 179 13.76 -2.38 -13.38
N SER A 180 13.05 -3.50 -13.18
CA SER A 180 12.17 -4.11 -14.20
C SER A 180 11.07 -3.18 -14.73
N PHE A 181 10.81 -2.04 -14.08
CA PHE A 181 9.85 -1.02 -14.53
C PHE A 181 10.49 0.35 -14.81
N THR A 182 11.81 0.45 -14.75
CA THR A 182 12.57 1.69 -15.03
C THR A 182 13.68 1.51 -16.05
N ASP A 183 14.09 0.27 -16.34
CA ASP A 183 15.06 -0.03 -17.37
C ASP A 183 14.42 0.20 -18.75
N VAL A 184 15.03 1.08 -19.53
CA VAL A 184 14.68 1.28 -20.93
C VAL A 184 15.29 0.15 -21.72
N ASP A 185 14.46 -0.59 -22.47
CA ASP A 185 14.99 -1.50 -23.47
C ASP A 185 15.60 -0.66 -24.61
N ILE A 186 16.93 -0.67 -24.68
CA ILE A 186 17.69 0.06 -25.72
C ILE A 186 17.36 -0.42 -27.14
N ASN A 187 16.72 -1.59 -27.28
CA ASN A 187 16.31 -2.15 -28.56
C ASN A 187 14.85 -1.82 -28.91
N ASP A 188 14.11 -1.15 -28.03
CA ASP A 188 12.76 -0.64 -28.28
C ASP A 188 12.84 0.86 -28.64
N PRO A 189 12.63 1.24 -29.92
CA PRO A 189 12.75 2.63 -30.37
C PRO A 189 11.79 3.58 -29.66
N ASP A 190 10.60 3.09 -29.29
CA ASP A 190 9.57 3.92 -28.63
C ASP A 190 9.95 4.17 -27.17
N ALA A 191 10.54 3.17 -26.49
CA ALA A 191 11.03 3.31 -25.11
C ALA A 191 12.24 4.26 -25.00
N VAL A 192 13.08 4.31 -26.04
CA VAL A 192 14.23 5.23 -26.10
C VAL A 192 13.78 6.67 -26.36
N ASP A 193 12.77 6.90 -27.20
CA ASP A 193 12.24 8.25 -27.50
C ASP A 193 11.52 8.87 -26.29
N ASP A 194 10.78 8.06 -25.53
CA ASP A 194 10.08 8.47 -24.31
C ASP A 194 11.01 8.62 -23.08
N TYR A 195 12.27 8.19 -23.16
CA TYR A 195 13.21 8.28 -22.05
C TYR A 195 13.72 9.71 -21.84
N THR A 196 13.21 10.38 -20.81
CA THR A 196 13.76 11.65 -20.34
C THR A 196 14.64 11.45 -19.09
N PRO A 197 15.97 11.62 -19.17
CA PRO A 197 16.85 11.47 -18.02
C PRO A 197 16.59 12.55 -16.97
N PHE A 198 16.39 12.13 -15.72
CA PHE A 198 16.02 12.99 -14.57
C PHE A 198 16.97 14.18 -14.32
N PHE A 199 18.22 14.09 -14.77
CA PHE A 199 19.25 15.09 -14.51
C PHE A 199 19.57 16.02 -15.70
N TRP A 200 19.01 15.77 -16.89
CA TRP A 200 19.34 16.55 -18.09
C TRP A 200 18.08 16.86 -18.91
N GLY A 201 17.33 17.85 -18.43
CA GLY A 201 16.39 18.58 -19.28
C GLY A 201 17.17 19.48 -20.23
N GLY A 202 17.44 19.01 -21.43
CA GLY A 202 18.09 19.79 -22.48
C GLY A 202 17.79 19.19 -23.84
N ARG A 203 16.76 19.71 -24.52
CA ARG A 203 16.53 19.49 -25.94
C ARG A 203 17.76 19.94 -26.73
N GLY A 204 18.24 19.09 -27.61
CA GLY A 204 19.13 19.41 -28.74
C GLY A 204 18.60 18.68 -29.96
#